data_AF-A0A9X3NIM5-F1
#
_entry.id   AF-A0A9X3NIM5-F1
#
_cell.length_a   1.000
_cell.length_b   1.000
_cell.length_c   1.000
_cell.angle_alpha   90.00
_cell.angle_beta   90.00
_cell.angle_gamma   90.00
#
_symmetry.space_group_name_H-M   'P 1'
#
loop_
_entity.id
_entity.type
_entity.pdbx_description
1 polymer ?
#
loop_
_entity_poly.entity_id
_entity_poly.type
_entity_poly.pdbx_seq_one_letter_code
_entity_poly.pdbx_strand_id
1 'polypeptide(L)'
;MITRDLAVPIVGAPMAGGPTTPELVAAVSNAGGLGCLAAGYLTADALGDRIAATRALTERPFGVNLFVPGPRTDPATYAAYAAPLGEPRWDDDDWEAKLALLAREEVAVVSYTFGCPDPLPDLPGEAWVTVTTPAEARAAVAAGADALVVQGAEAGGHRGTWVDAPDVKPLGLIALLQLLGDDAARVGGDELTAEGGGVAAAPREGARAGGSEYVFFAASDVEPAFSVTAPL
;
A
#
# COMPACT_ATOMS: atom_id res chain seq x y z
N MET A 1 -15.89 6.02 1.47
CA MET A 1 -14.99 4.94 1.85
C MET A 1 -15.49 3.63 1.28
N ILE A 2 -14.87 3.23 0.17
CA ILE A 2 -15.21 2.04 -0.61
C ILE A 2 -15.24 0.75 0.22
N THR A 3 -14.47 0.70 1.30
CA THR A 3 -14.38 -0.48 2.16
C THR A 3 -15.67 -0.80 2.91
N ARG A 4 -16.57 0.18 3.09
CA ARG A 4 -17.93 -0.04 3.61
C ARG A 4 -18.86 -0.73 2.61
N ASP A 5 -18.54 -0.64 1.32
CA ASP A 5 -19.32 -1.21 0.23
C ASP A 5 -18.79 -2.58 -0.22
N LEU A 6 -17.64 -3.02 0.30
CA LEU A 6 -17.10 -4.35 0.03
C LEU A 6 -17.92 -5.43 0.72
N ALA A 7 -18.23 -6.52 0.00
CA ALA A 7 -18.89 -7.67 0.58
C ALA A 7 -17.98 -8.41 1.58
N VAL A 8 -16.66 -8.31 1.37
CA VAL A 8 -15.64 -8.88 2.23
C VAL A 8 -14.60 -7.78 2.49
N PRO A 9 -14.37 -7.36 3.75
CA PRO A 9 -13.43 -6.27 4.07
C PRO A 9 -11.97 -6.76 4.04
N ILE A 10 -11.55 -7.27 2.88
CA ILE A 10 -10.22 -7.79 2.59
C ILE A 10 -9.68 -7.06 1.36
N VAL A 11 -8.45 -6.56 1.49
CA VAL A 11 -7.72 -5.92 0.40
C VAL A 11 -6.61 -6.86 -0.05
N GLY A 12 -6.52 -7.13 -1.36
CA GLY A 12 -5.40 -7.84 -1.95
C GLY A 12 -4.20 -6.90 -2.02
N ALA A 13 -3.14 -7.21 -1.27
CA ALA A 13 -1.98 -6.33 -1.17
C ALA A 13 -1.28 -6.13 -2.53
N PRO A 14 -0.90 -4.90 -2.89
CA PRO A 14 -0.10 -4.62 -4.07
C PRO A 14 1.36 -5.07 -3.82
N MET A 15 1.82 -6.05 -4.59
CA MET A 15 3.16 -6.63 -4.51
C MET A 15 3.89 -6.38 -5.83
N ALA A 16 4.73 -5.36 -5.84
CA ALA A 16 5.58 -5.00 -6.98
C ALA A 16 6.58 -6.11 -7.31
N GLY A 17 7.12 -6.10 -8.53
CA GLY A 17 8.11 -7.09 -8.98
C GLY A 17 7.52 -8.37 -9.58
N GLY A 18 6.21 -8.41 -9.84
CA GLY A 18 5.57 -9.50 -10.58
C GLY A 18 4.46 -10.32 -9.87
N PRO A 19 4.44 -10.47 -8.53
CA PRO A 19 3.42 -11.31 -7.88
C PRO A 19 1.98 -10.82 -8.06
N THR A 20 1.75 -9.50 -8.08
CA THR A 20 0.43 -8.94 -8.35
C THR A 20 0.15 -8.90 -9.86
N THR A 21 -0.72 -9.79 -10.33
CA THR A 21 -1.18 -9.82 -11.72
C THR A 21 -2.61 -9.31 -11.88
N PRO A 22 -3.04 -8.88 -13.09
CA PRO A 22 -4.43 -8.53 -13.38
C PRO A 22 -5.43 -9.62 -12.99
N GLU A 23 -5.08 -10.89 -13.18
CA GLU A 23 -5.90 -12.04 -12.82
C GLU A 23 -6.09 -12.16 -11.31
N LEU A 24 -5.03 -11.96 -10.53
CA LEU A 24 -5.11 -11.95 -9.07
C LEU A 24 -6.00 -10.79 -8.58
N VAL A 25 -5.77 -9.59 -9.11
CA VAL A 25 -6.55 -8.40 -8.75
C VAL A 25 -8.03 -8.62 -9.06
N ALA A 26 -8.36 -9.07 -10.28
CA ALA A 26 -9.73 -9.36 -10.69
C ALA A 26 -10.36 -10.46 -9.84
N ALA A 27 -9.61 -11.52 -9.49
CA ALA A 27 -10.11 -12.59 -8.64
C ALA A 27 -10.50 -12.10 -7.24
N VAL A 28 -9.67 -11.27 -6.61
CA VAL A 28 -9.97 -10.66 -5.30
C VAL A 28 -11.21 -9.77 -5.39
N SER A 29 -11.27 -8.88 -6.38
CA SER A 29 -12.41 -7.98 -6.58
C SER A 29 -13.71 -8.74 -6.87
N ASN A 30 -13.66 -9.79 -7.70
CA ASN A 30 -14.82 -10.65 -7.99
C ASN A 30 -15.28 -11.47 -6.77
N ALA A 31 -14.37 -11.82 -5.86
CA ALA A 31 -14.69 -12.50 -4.60
C ALA A 31 -15.30 -11.54 -3.55
N GLY A 32 -15.40 -10.23 -3.85
CA GLY A 32 -16.03 -9.23 -3.00
C GLY A 32 -15.07 -8.47 -2.09
N GLY A 33 -13.76 -8.69 -2.22
CA GLY A 33 -12.72 -7.82 -1.65
C GLY A 33 -12.33 -6.69 -2.59
N LEU A 34 -11.20 -6.04 -2.31
CA LEU A 34 -10.58 -5.03 -3.18
C LEU A 34 -9.22 -5.53 -3.66
N GLY A 35 -9.09 -5.91 -4.93
CA GLY A 35 -7.78 -6.15 -5.52
C GLY A 35 -7.05 -4.85 -5.79
N CYS A 36 -5.72 -4.83 -5.60
CA CYS A 36 -4.89 -3.66 -5.90
C CYS A 36 -3.72 -4.03 -6.82
N LEU A 37 -3.59 -3.35 -7.96
CA LEU A 37 -2.42 -3.44 -8.83
C LEU A 37 -1.21 -2.76 -8.17
N ALA A 38 -0.01 -3.29 -8.38
CA ALA A 38 1.24 -2.66 -7.97
C ALA A 38 1.89 -1.96 -9.17
N ALA A 39 2.01 -0.63 -9.13
CA ALA A 39 2.65 0.13 -10.20
C ALA A 39 4.15 0.32 -9.98
N GLY A 40 4.68 -0.02 -8.80
CA GLY A 40 6.11 0.08 -8.51
C GLY A 40 6.94 -0.68 -9.55
N TYR A 41 7.98 -0.03 -10.07
CA TYR A 41 8.88 -0.50 -11.13
C TYR A 41 8.27 -0.59 -12.53
N LEU A 42 6.98 -0.30 -12.71
CA LEU A 42 6.37 -0.25 -14.04
C LEU A 42 6.58 1.13 -14.67
N THR A 43 6.62 1.18 -15.99
CA THR A 43 6.38 2.45 -16.69
C THR A 43 4.89 2.79 -16.66
N ALA A 44 4.54 4.03 -16.97
CA ALA A 44 3.12 4.42 -17.11
C ALA A 44 2.40 3.58 -18.20
N ASP A 45 3.03 3.33 -19.35
CA ASP A 45 2.45 2.49 -20.41
C ASP A 45 2.17 1.07 -19.93
N ALA A 46 3.14 0.45 -19.23
CA ALA A 46 2.96 -0.90 -18.69
C ALA A 46 1.87 -0.94 -17.61
N LEU A 47 1.74 0.11 -16.80
CA LEU A 47 0.61 0.24 -15.86
C LEU A 47 -0.73 0.33 -16.62
N GLY A 48 -0.79 1.11 -17.71
CA GLY A 48 -1.97 1.23 -18.57
C GLY A 48 -2.43 -0.13 -19.11
N ASP A 49 -1.49 -0.94 -19.62
CA ASP A 49 -1.79 -2.29 -20.09
C ASP A 49 -2.38 -3.18 -18.98
N ARG A 50 -1.85 -3.06 -17.75
CA ARG A 50 -2.33 -3.84 -16.59
C ARG A 50 -3.72 -3.41 -16.14
N ILE A 51 -4.00 -2.11 -16.15
CA ILE A 51 -5.34 -1.55 -15.87
C ILE A 51 -6.34 -2.08 -16.90
N ALA A 52 -6.03 -1.98 -18.19
CA ALA A 52 -6.88 -2.47 -19.28
C ALA A 52 -7.15 -3.98 -19.16
N ALA A 53 -6.11 -4.78 -18.89
CA ALA A 53 -6.24 -6.22 -18.67
C ALA A 53 -7.13 -6.54 -17.45
N THR A 54 -7.01 -5.78 -16.36
CA THR A 54 -7.84 -5.99 -15.15
C THR A 54 -9.31 -5.67 -15.43
N ARG A 55 -9.59 -4.57 -16.14
CA ARG A 55 -10.94 -4.18 -16.56
C ARG A 55 -11.60 -5.18 -17.50
N ALA A 56 -10.82 -5.94 -18.26
CA ALA A 56 -11.33 -7.02 -19.09
C ALA A 56 -11.77 -8.26 -18.28
N LEU A 57 -11.32 -8.40 -17.03
CA LEU A 57 -11.54 -9.56 -16.16
C LEU A 57 -12.52 -9.30 -15.01
N THR A 58 -12.83 -8.04 -14.71
CA THR A 58 -13.78 -7.67 -13.66
C THR A 58 -14.49 -6.35 -13.95
N GLU A 59 -15.78 -6.30 -13.61
CA GLU A 59 -16.56 -5.06 -13.52
C GLU A 59 -16.54 -4.47 -12.10
N ARG A 60 -15.91 -5.16 -11.13
CA ARG A 60 -15.83 -4.73 -9.74
C ARG A 60 -14.68 -3.71 -9.55
N PRO A 61 -14.79 -2.83 -8.54
CA PRO A 61 -13.73 -1.89 -8.21
C PRO A 61 -12.39 -2.57 -7.92
N PHE A 62 -11.29 -1.91 -8.27
CA PHE A 62 -9.93 -2.27 -7.91
C PHE A 62 -9.11 -1.00 -7.68
N GLY A 63 -8.00 -1.13 -6.93
CA GLY A 63 -7.07 -0.06 -6.65
C GLY A 63 -5.76 -0.16 -7.43
N VAL A 64 -4.95 0.89 -7.36
CA VAL A 64 -3.57 0.94 -7.86
C VAL A 64 -2.67 1.50 -6.76
N ASN A 65 -1.47 0.95 -6.61
CA ASN A 65 -0.46 1.41 -5.67
C ASN A 65 0.70 2.08 -6.40
N LEU A 66 1.11 3.24 -5.92
CA LEU A 66 2.27 4.00 -6.38
C LEU A 66 3.35 4.07 -5.30
N PHE A 67 4.61 4.02 -5.71
CA PHE A 67 5.73 4.40 -4.86
C PHE A 67 5.94 5.90 -4.94
N VAL A 68 5.96 6.57 -3.79
CA VAL A 68 6.25 8.00 -3.71
C VAL A 68 7.76 8.19 -3.91
N PRO A 69 8.21 9.05 -4.85
CA PRO A 69 9.62 9.24 -5.13
C PRO A 69 10.38 9.75 -3.91
N GLY A 70 11.46 9.06 -3.55
CA GLY A 70 12.38 9.48 -2.49
C GLY A 70 13.50 10.38 -3.01
N PRO A 71 14.19 11.13 -2.13
CA PRO A 71 15.34 11.94 -2.54
C PRO A 71 16.47 11.06 -3.07
N ARG A 72 17.17 11.54 -4.11
CA ARG A 72 18.36 10.86 -4.61
C ARG A 72 19.47 10.85 -3.56
N THR A 73 19.93 9.66 -3.18
CA THR A 73 21.10 9.49 -2.30
C THR A 73 22.39 9.82 -3.05
N ASP A 74 23.34 10.46 -2.36
CA ASP A 74 24.69 10.72 -2.89
C ASP A 74 25.37 9.40 -3.30
N PRO A 75 25.82 9.25 -4.57
CA PRO A 75 26.53 8.06 -5.02
C PRO A 75 27.72 7.66 -4.15
N ALA A 76 28.40 8.62 -3.52
CA ALA A 76 29.52 8.32 -2.63
C ALA A 76 29.09 7.47 -1.42
N THR A 77 27.83 7.57 -0.96
CA THR A 77 27.28 6.83 0.18
C THR A 77 27.22 5.32 -0.09
N TYR A 78 26.95 4.91 -1.32
CA TYR A 78 26.77 3.50 -1.69
C TYR A 78 27.80 2.96 -2.68
N ALA A 79 28.78 3.77 -3.11
CA ALA A 79 29.77 3.38 -4.13
C ALA A 79 30.49 2.06 -3.84
N ALA A 80 30.91 1.84 -2.59
CA ALA A 80 31.60 0.61 -2.19
C ALA A 80 30.69 -0.64 -2.30
N TYR A 81 29.40 -0.48 -2.03
CA TYR A 81 28.40 -1.54 -2.16
C TYR A 81 28.01 -1.79 -3.62
N ALA A 82 27.91 -0.73 -4.43
CA ALA A 82 27.52 -0.80 -5.83
C ALA A 82 28.62 -1.32 -6.76
N ALA A 83 29.90 -1.08 -6.44
CA ALA A 83 31.04 -1.45 -7.28
C ALA A 83 31.00 -2.89 -7.87
N PRO A 84 30.62 -3.95 -7.13
CA PRO A 84 30.50 -5.30 -7.70
C PRO A 84 29.18 -5.57 -8.44
N LEU A 85 28.16 -4.71 -8.31
CA LEU A 85 26.78 -4.97 -8.79
C LEU A 85 26.46 -4.27 -10.13
N GLY A 86 27.23 -3.25 -10.50
CA GLY A 86 27.03 -2.47 -11.72
C GLY A 86 26.68 -1.01 -11.44
N GLU A 87 26.18 -0.31 -12.46
CA GLU A 87 25.81 1.11 -12.36
C GLU A 87 24.46 1.28 -11.65
N PRO A 88 24.42 1.95 -10.48
CA PRO A 88 23.18 2.22 -9.76
C PRO A 88 22.27 3.13 -10.57
N ARG A 89 20.97 2.86 -10.52
CA ARG A 89 19.95 3.66 -11.19
C ARG A 89 19.04 4.26 -10.14
N TRP A 90 18.74 5.54 -10.33
CA TRP A 90 17.71 6.26 -9.61
C TRP A 90 16.82 6.92 -10.64
N ASP A 91 15.53 6.76 -10.47
CA ASP A 91 14.46 7.45 -11.19
C ASP A 91 13.34 7.76 -10.20
N ASP A 92 12.30 8.42 -10.69
CA ASP A 92 11.10 8.78 -9.94
C ASP A 92 9.97 7.76 -10.15
N ASP A 93 10.27 6.56 -10.63
CA ASP A 93 9.28 5.52 -10.93
C ASP A 93 8.14 6.01 -11.84
N ASP A 94 8.45 6.83 -12.86
CA ASP A 94 7.47 7.37 -13.82
C ASP A 94 6.33 8.19 -13.16
N TRP A 95 6.60 8.81 -12.00
CA TRP A 95 5.61 9.42 -11.13
C TRP A 95 4.57 10.31 -11.84
N GLU A 96 5.03 11.36 -12.52
CA GLU A 96 4.14 12.32 -13.19
C GLU A 96 3.31 11.66 -14.30
N ALA A 97 3.90 10.71 -15.03
CA ALA A 97 3.22 9.98 -16.10
C ALA A 97 2.14 9.04 -15.54
N LYS A 98 2.42 8.36 -14.42
CA LYS A 98 1.44 7.51 -13.72
C LYS A 98 0.29 8.32 -13.13
N LEU A 99 0.57 9.48 -12.53
CA LEU A 99 -0.49 10.39 -12.06
C LEU A 99 -1.37 10.86 -13.22
N ALA A 100 -0.78 11.28 -14.34
CA ALA A 100 -1.52 11.71 -15.52
C ALA A 100 -2.37 10.58 -16.14
N LEU A 101 -1.91 9.33 -16.05
CA LEU A 101 -2.68 8.15 -16.46
C LEU A 101 -3.85 7.90 -15.51
N LEU A 102 -3.62 7.88 -14.19
CA LEU A 102 -4.65 7.60 -13.19
C LEU A 102 -5.74 8.68 -13.12
N ALA A 103 -5.41 9.92 -13.48
CA ALA A 103 -6.39 10.99 -13.66
C ALA A 103 -7.38 10.71 -14.80
N ARG A 104 -7.04 9.83 -15.75
CA ARG A 104 -7.88 9.46 -16.91
C ARG A 104 -8.56 8.09 -16.73
N GLU A 105 -7.86 7.15 -16.12
CA GLU A 105 -8.31 5.76 -16.01
C GLU A 105 -9.30 5.52 -14.86
N GLU A 106 -9.48 6.47 -13.93
CA GLU A 106 -10.51 6.42 -12.86
C GLU A 106 -10.59 5.07 -12.12
N VAL A 107 -9.52 4.74 -11.40
CA VAL A 107 -9.51 3.58 -10.48
C VAL A 107 -10.14 3.97 -9.15
N ALA A 108 -10.64 2.98 -8.41
CA ALA A 108 -11.44 3.26 -7.22
C ALA A 108 -10.61 3.73 -6.02
N VAL A 109 -9.35 3.28 -5.96
CA VAL A 109 -8.38 3.64 -4.92
C VAL A 109 -7.02 3.87 -5.55
N VAL A 110 -6.34 4.94 -5.16
CA VAL A 110 -4.92 5.14 -5.38
C VAL A 110 -4.21 5.13 -4.04
N SER A 111 -3.36 4.14 -3.83
CA SER A 111 -2.58 4.01 -2.60
C SER A 111 -1.13 4.45 -2.78
N TYR A 112 -0.55 5.05 -1.76
CA TYR A 112 0.79 5.61 -1.75
C TYR A 112 1.66 4.89 -0.70
N THR A 113 2.85 4.47 -1.10
CA THR A 113 3.83 3.80 -0.23
C THR A 113 5.18 4.52 -0.29
N PHE A 114 5.94 4.45 0.81
CA PHE A 114 7.22 5.18 1.05
C PHE A 114 7.11 6.69 1.26
N GLY A 115 5.90 7.23 1.32
CA GLY A 115 5.67 8.64 1.58
C GLY A 115 4.19 9.01 1.51
N CYS A 116 3.94 10.29 1.77
CA CYS A 116 2.68 10.94 1.50
C CYS A 116 2.96 12.15 0.60
N PRO A 117 2.40 12.19 -0.63
CA PRO A 117 2.47 13.39 -1.45
C PRO A 117 1.85 14.59 -0.73
N ASP A 118 2.51 15.75 -0.79
CA ASP A 118 2.00 17.01 -0.22
C ASP A 118 2.09 18.13 -1.28
N PRO A 119 0.96 18.57 -1.86
CA PRO A 119 -0.39 18.07 -1.60
C PRO A 119 -0.65 16.67 -2.19
N LEU A 120 -1.68 15.98 -1.69
CA LEU A 120 -2.18 14.76 -2.34
C LEU A 120 -2.67 15.07 -3.76
N PRO A 121 -2.36 14.22 -4.76
CA PRO A 121 -2.88 14.36 -6.11
C PRO A 121 -4.41 14.32 -6.12
N ASP A 122 -5.02 15.29 -6.81
CA ASP A 122 -6.47 15.33 -7.04
C ASP A 122 -6.84 14.30 -8.13
N LEU A 123 -7.15 13.08 -7.68
CA LEU A 123 -7.52 11.94 -8.54
C LEU A 123 -8.97 11.51 -8.23
N PRO A 124 -9.70 10.91 -9.19
CA PRO A 124 -11.13 10.61 -9.02
C PRO A 124 -11.49 9.55 -7.96
N GLY A 125 -10.52 8.76 -7.49
CA GLY A 125 -10.70 7.70 -6.48
C GLY A 125 -10.21 8.10 -5.09
N GLU A 126 -10.32 7.20 -4.12
CA GLU A 126 -9.85 7.45 -2.76
C GLU A 126 -8.31 7.41 -2.67
N ALA A 127 -7.74 8.33 -1.90
CA ALA A 127 -6.30 8.42 -1.63
C ALA A 127 -5.95 7.69 -0.33
N TRP A 128 -5.24 6.57 -0.43
CA TRP A 128 -4.83 5.77 0.72
C TRP A 128 -3.33 5.88 0.98
N VAL A 129 -2.88 6.04 2.22
CA VAL A 129 -1.46 6.29 2.52
C VAL A 129 -0.91 5.25 3.50
N THR A 130 0.19 4.59 3.13
CA THR A 130 0.90 3.67 4.03
C THR A 130 1.56 4.42 5.16
N VAL A 131 1.33 3.99 6.40
CA VAL A 131 1.88 4.59 7.62
C VAL A 131 2.40 3.51 8.56
N THR A 132 3.49 3.81 9.26
CA THR A 132 4.19 2.87 10.14
C THR A 132 4.41 3.43 11.54
N THR A 133 4.03 4.68 11.76
CA THR A 133 4.11 5.42 13.02
C THR A 133 2.90 6.35 13.21
N PRO A 134 2.58 6.77 14.45
CA PRO A 134 1.53 7.77 14.68
C PRO A 134 1.83 9.14 14.07
N ALA A 135 3.10 9.50 13.91
CA ALA A 135 3.48 10.76 13.29
C ALA A 135 3.11 10.79 11.79
N GLU A 136 3.42 9.71 11.07
CA GLU A 136 3.04 9.53 9.66
C GLU A 136 1.51 9.52 9.51
N ALA A 137 0.79 8.82 10.39
CA ALA A 137 -0.68 8.81 10.40
C ALA A 137 -1.29 10.22 10.51
N ARG A 138 -0.82 11.03 11.48
CA ARG A 138 -1.30 12.41 11.63
C ARG A 138 -0.98 13.27 10.40
N ALA A 139 0.21 13.10 9.82
CA ALA A 139 0.60 13.83 8.63
C ALA A 139 -0.26 13.43 7.41
N ALA A 140 -0.55 12.15 7.23
CA ALA A 140 -1.39 11.66 6.13
C ALA A 140 -2.84 12.19 6.24
N VAL A 141 -3.40 12.21 7.45
CA VAL A 141 -4.73 12.82 7.68
C VAL A 141 -4.70 14.32 7.39
N ALA A 142 -3.67 15.04 7.85
CA ALA A 142 -3.53 16.46 7.57
C ALA A 142 -3.38 16.76 6.07
N ALA A 143 -2.78 15.85 5.31
CA ALA A 143 -2.66 15.93 3.85
C ALA A 143 -3.98 15.59 3.11
N GLY A 144 -4.99 15.07 3.81
CA GLY A 144 -6.30 14.75 3.25
C GLY A 144 -6.48 13.30 2.78
N ALA A 145 -5.70 12.35 3.31
CA ALA A 145 -5.87 10.94 2.96
C ALA A 145 -7.26 10.42 3.39
N ASP A 146 -7.95 9.71 2.50
CA ASP A 146 -9.25 9.10 2.77
C ASP A 146 -9.15 7.89 3.70
N ALA A 147 -8.01 7.16 3.64
CA ALA A 147 -7.71 6.04 4.53
C ALA A 147 -6.21 5.88 4.80
N LEU A 148 -5.88 5.26 5.93
CA LEU A 148 -4.51 4.93 6.31
C LEU A 148 -4.25 3.44 6.13
N VAL A 149 -3.14 3.06 5.49
CA VAL A 149 -2.64 1.68 5.44
C VAL A 149 -1.58 1.49 6.53
N VAL A 150 -2.00 1.07 7.72
CA VAL A 150 -1.22 0.88 8.93
C VAL A 150 -0.36 -0.39 8.84
N GLN A 151 0.92 -0.25 8.55
CA GLN A 151 1.84 -1.36 8.37
C GLN A 151 2.63 -1.65 9.65
N GLY A 152 2.42 -2.85 10.21
CA GLY A 152 3.20 -3.36 11.35
C GLY A 152 4.57 -3.90 10.94
N ALA A 153 5.45 -4.09 11.92
CA ALA A 153 6.78 -4.70 11.75
C ALA A 153 6.74 -6.13 11.21
N GLU A 154 5.59 -6.80 11.34
CA GLU A 154 5.34 -8.17 10.88
C GLU A 154 5.02 -8.25 9.38
N ALA A 155 4.78 -7.11 8.71
CA ALA A 155 4.47 -7.09 7.29
C ALA A 155 5.67 -7.59 6.43
N GLY A 156 5.36 -8.40 5.42
CA GLY A 156 6.34 -8.82 4.41
C GLY A 156 6.65 -7.72 3.38
N GLY A 157 7.70 -7.92 2.60
CA GLY A 157 8.15 -6.97 1.58
C GLY A 157 8.85 -5.75 2.18
N HIS A 158 8.77 -4.61 1.49
CA HIS A 158 9.36 -3.37 1.97
C HIS A 158 8.57 -2.78 3.14
N ARG A 159 9.28 -2.20 4.11
CA ARG A 159 8.66 -1.35 5.13
C ARG A 159 8.36 0.02 4.52
N GLY A 160 7.10 0.43 4.53
CA GLY A 160 6.57 1.67 3.94
C GLY A 160 6.85 2.94 4.73
N THR A 161 7.87 2.96 5.59
CA THR A 161 8.29 4.15 6.36
C THR A 161 8.63 5.29 5.41
N TRP A 162 8.28 6.53 5.75
CA TRP A 162 8.53 7.68 4.87
C TRP A 162 9.97 8.18 4.94
N VAL A 163 10.63 7.98 6.07
CA VAL A 163 12.04 8.29 6.27
C VAL A 163 12.73 7.05 6.82
N ASP A 164 13.64 6.49 6.03
CA ASP A 164 14.49 5.39 6.46
C ASP A 164 15.68 5.92 7.27
N ALA A 165 15.60 5.79 8.59
CA ALA A 165 16.61 6.26 9.52
C ALA A 165 16.97 5.15 10.54
N PRO A 166 18.26 5.01 10.90
CA PRO A 166 18.76 3.87 11.66
C PRO A 166 18.23 3.76 13.10
N ASP A 167 17.66 4.84 13.64
CA ASP A 167 17.08 4.91 14.99
C ASP A 167 15.59 4.61 15.03
N VAL A 168 14.92 4.53 13.88
CA VAL A 168 13.48 4.22 13.80
C VAL A 168 13.27 2.73 14.03
N LYS A 169 12.76 2.39 15.21
CA LYS A 169 12.42 0.99 15.55
C LYS A 169 11.03 0.63 15.02
N PRO A 170 10.90 -0.48 14.27
CA PRO A 170 9.60 -0.96 13.82
C PRO A 170 8.64 -1.23 14.98
N LEU A 171 7.41 -0.75 14.88
CA LEU A 171 6.32 -1.06 15.79
C LEU A 171 5.55 -2.27 15.26
N GLY A 172 5.25 -3.24 16.13
CA GLY A 172 4.34 -4.34 15.78
C GLY A 172 2.93 -3.81 15.53
N LEU A 173 2.17 -4.48 14.66
CA LEU A 173 0.86 -4.01 14.18
C LEU A 173 -0.08 -3.66 15.34
N ILE A 174 -0.20 -4.55 16.33
CA ILE A 174 -1.10 -4.34 17.48
C ILE A 174 -0.71 -3.10 18.28
N ALA A 175 0.59 -2.90 18.54
CA ALA A 175 1.07 -1.72 19.26
C ALA A 175 0.82 -0.43 18.46
N LEU A 176 1.05 -0.46 17.14
CA LEU A 176 0.78 0.67 16.27
C LEU A 176 -0.71 1.03 16.26
N LEU A 177 -1.61 0.06 16.10
CA LEU A 177 -3.06 0.29 16.14
C LEU A 177 -3.52 0.86 17.49
N GLN A 178 -2.97 0.37 18.61
CA GLN A 178 -3.27 0.91 19.95
C GLN A 178 -2.85 2.39 20.06
N LEU A 179 -1.66 2.75 19.59
CA LEU A 179 -1.20 4.14 19.61
C LEU A 179 -2.07 5.06 18.74
N LEU A 180 -2.54 4.58 17.60
CA LEU A 180 -3.44 5.33 16.72
C LEU A 180 -4.82 5.53 17.34
N GLY A 181 -5.39 4.50 17.96
CA GLY A 181 -6.68 4.61 18.66
C GLY A 181 -6.63 5.58 19.84
N ASP A 182 -5.53 5.57 20.58
CA ASP A 182 -5.25 6.52 21.67
C ASP A 182 -5.17 7.98 21.17
N ASP A 183 -4.53 8.20 20.02
CA ASP A 183 -4.44 9.52 19.38
C ASP A 183 -5.81 10.00 18.90
N ALA A 184 -6.61 9.13 18.27
CA ALA A 184 -7.97 9.44 17.84
C ALA A 184 -8.84 9.90 19.01
N ALA A 185 -8.79 9.16 20.12
CA ALA A 185 -9.53 9.48 21.34
C ALA A 185 -9.12 10.81 21.98
N ARG A 186 -7.83 11.20 21.88
CA ARG A 186 -7.32 12.49 22.41
C ARG A 186 -7.71 13.68 21.54
N VAL A 187 -7.76 13.49 20.22
CA VAL A 187 -8.05 14.56 19.26
C VAL A 187 -9.57 14.80 19.10
N GLY A 188 -10.41 13.91 19.63
CA GLY A 188 -11.87 14.06 19.58
C GLY A 188 -12.44 13.86 18.17
N GLY A 189 -11.73 13.14 17.31
CA GLY A 189 -12.14 12.86 15.94
C GLY A 189 -12.92 11.55 15.84
N ASP A 190 -14.10 11.60 15.22
CA ASP A 190 -14.94 10.42 14.94
C ASP A 190 -14.43 9.56 13.77
N GLU A 191 -13.35 9.92 13.08
CA GLU A 191 -12.95 9.26 11.82
C GLU A 191 -11.43 9.16 11.66
N LEU A 192 -10.82 8.17 12.31
CA LEU A 192 -9.52 7.63 11.91
C LEU A 192 -9.72 6.19 11.47
N THR A 193 -10.12 5.99 10.21
CA THR A 193 -10.21 4.66 9.62
C THR A 193 -8.79 4.19 9.30
N ALA A 194 -8.34 3.20 10.06
CA ALA A 194 -7.02 2.59 9.94
C ALA A 194 -7.16 1.21 9.31
N GLU A 195 -6.54 0.99 8.17
CA GLU A 195 -6.49 -0.29 7.47
C GLU A 195 -5.16 -0.99 7.75
N GLY A 196 -5.17 -2.14 8.40
CA GLY A 196 -3.96 -2.85 8.82
C GLY A 196 -3.30 -3.63 7.69
N GLY A 197 -2.05 -3.28 7.37
CA GLY A 197 -1.11 -4.03 6.55
C GLY A 197 -0.28 -5.01 7.38
N GLY A 198 -0.56 -6.31 7.26
CA GLY A 198 0.24 -7.38 7.83
C GLY A 198 -0.40 -8.75 7.58
N VAL A 199 0.40 -9.75 7.19
CA VAL A 199 -0.07 -11.14 7.09
C VAL A 199 -0.33 -11.64 8.52
N ALA A 200 -1.57 -11.54 8.97
CA ALA A 200 -2.01 -12.17 10.20
C ALA A 200 -3.45 -12.67 10.00
N ALA A 201 -3.62 -13.99 10.04
CA ALA A 201 -4.90 -14.60 10.32
C ALA A 201 -5.29 -14.24 11.77
N ALA A 202 -5.93 -13.09 11.97
CA ALA A 202 -6.55 -12.74 13.24
C ALA A 202 -8.03 -13.17 13.21
N PRO A 203 -8.53 -13.90 14.22
CA PRO A 203 -9.91 -14.37 14.27
C PRO A 203 -10.88 -13.19 14.45
N ARG A 204 -12.12 -13.42 14.00
CA ARG A 204 -13.29 -12.53 13.91
C ARG A 204 -13.76 -11.85 15.22
N GLU A 205 -12.97 -11.78 16.28
CA GLU A 205 -13.44 -11.23 17.56
C GLU A 205 -12.94 -9.81 17.80
N GLY A 206 -13.78 -8.85 17.41
CA GLY A 206 -14.10 -7.68 18.21
C GLY A 206 -12.95 -6.75 18.62
N ALA A 207 -12.55 -5.87 17.71
CA ALA A 207 -11.99 -4.56 18.10
C ALA A 207 -13.01 -3.47 17.78
N ARG A 208 -14.03 -3.33 18.63
CA ARG A 208 -14.80 -2.08 18.74
C ARG A 208 -14.20 -1.27 19.88
N ALA A 209 -13.29 -0.38 19.54
CA ALA A 209 -12.92 0.74 20.39
C ALA A 209 -13.10 2.00 19.54
N GLY A 210 -14.20 2.73 19.78
CA GLY A 210 -14.47 4.06 19.21
C GLY A 210 -14.45 4.16 17.67
N GLY A 211 -15.56 3.87 17.00
CA GLY A 211 -15.88 4.40 15.66
C GLY A 211 -15.07 3.92 14.43
N SER A 212 -13.87 3.37 14.57
CA SER A 212 -13.01 3.04 13.43
C SER A 212 -13.12 1.56 12.99
N GLU A 213 -13.54 1.33 11.75
CA GLU A 213 -13.52 0.02 11.08
C GLU A 213 -12.09 -0.29 10.60
N TYR A 214 -11.59 -1.50 10.87
CA TYR A 214 -10.26 -1.94 10.42
C TYR A 214 -10.39 -2.87 9.22
N VAL A 215 -9.65 -2.57 8.15
CA VAL A 215 -9.58 -3.40 6.93
C VAL A 215 -8.25 -4.14 6.92
N PHE A 216 -8.26 -5.44 6.59
CA PHE A 216 -7.06 -6.28 6.63
C PHE A 216 -6.53 -6.51 5.21
N PHE A 217 -5.24 -6.27 5.00
CA PHE A 217 -4.55 -6.63 3.76
C PHE A 217 -4.14 -8.12 3.79
N ALA A 218 -4.56 -8.87 2.77
CA ALA A 218 -4.07 -10.22 2.49
C ALA A 218 -3.05 -10.17 1.35
N ALA A 219 -1.82 -10.63 1.60
CA ALA A 219 -0.81 -10.87 0.57
C ALA A 219 -0.70 -12.38 0.31
N SER A 220 -0.53 -12.78 -0.94
CA SER A 220 -0.15 -14.14 -1.32
C SER A 220 1.26 -14.11 -1.90
N ASP A 221 2.24 -14.65 -1.20
CA ASP A 221 3.59 -14.87 -1.73
C ASP A 221 3.54 -15.97 -2.80
N VAL A 222 3.90 -15.69 -4.06
CA VAL A 222 4.36 -16.76 -4.97
C VAL A 222 5.38 -16.25 -5.99
N GLU A 223 6.61 -16.76 -5.88
CA GLU A 223 7.59 -16.91 -6.96
C GLU A 223 7.98 -18.41 -7.01
N PRO A 224 8.09 -19.06 -8.18
CA PRO A 224 8.27 -20.51 -8.29
C PRO A 224 9.56 -21.05 -7.64
N ALA A 225 10.60 -20.21 -7.50
CA ALA A 225 11.90 -20.62 -6.98
C ALA A 225 11.94 -20.88 -5.46
N PHE A 226 10.91 -20.48 -4.72
CA PHE A 226 10.84 -20.60 -3.24
C PHE A 226 9.83 -21.64 -2.73
N SER A 227 9.19 -22.40 -3.61
CA SER A 227 8.39 -23.56 -3.21
C SER A 227 9.32 -24.73 -2.87
N VAL A 228 9.65 -24.91 -1.59
CA VAL A 228 10.15 -26.20 -1.12
C VAL A 228 9.00 -27.19 -1.23
N THR A 229 8.97 -27.97 -2.31
CA THR A 229 8.16 -29.17 -2.39
C THR A 229 8.57 -30.09 -1.24
N ALA A 230 7.74 -30.18 -0.20
CA ALA A 230 7.83 -31.28 0.74
C ALA A 230 7.42 -32.56 -0.04
N PRO A 231 8.26 -33.61 -0.06
CA PRO A 231 7.86 -34.88 -0.63
C PRO A 231 6.71 -35.47 0.19
N LEU A 232 5.79 -36.12 -0.54
CA LEU A 232 4.56 -36.78 -0.08
C LEU A 232 4.71 -37.64 1.17
#